data_AF-A0A2B7YSD5-F1
#
_entry.id   AF-A0A2B7YSD5-F1
#
_cell.length_a   1.000
_cell.length_b   1.000
_cell.length_c   1.000
_cell.angle_alpha   90.00
_cell.angle_beta   90.00
_cell.angle_gamma   90.00
#
_symmetry.space_group_name_H-M   'P 1'
#
loop_
_entity.id
_entity.type
_entity.pdbx_description
1 polymer ?
#
loop_
_entity_poly.entity_id
_entity_poly.type
_entity_poly.pdbx_seq_one_letter_code
_entity_poly.pdbx_strand_id
1 'polypeptide(L)'
;MKSQFIIFNNVPTEAIDSRNTEAIGHLFSSYHPSLKILIIKLRFVRPHEVLAREFDILLVPKARQIADIIALGRTTVKGITRSKAPDCAYQPESLSAGRDKNWPSVVLEISLSESGRAKLERDCHW
;
A
#
# COMPACT_ATOMS: atom_id res chain seq x y z
N MET A 1 14.87 -5.32 -17.89
CA MET A 1 14.52 -5.07 -16.47
C MET A 1 13.88 -6.32 -15.88
N LYS A 2 14.28 -6.76 -14.69
CA LYS A 2 13.60 -7.86 -13.96
C LYS A 2 12.35 -7.30 -13.27
N SER A 3 11.24 -8.05 -13.30
CA SER A 3 10.00 -7.70 -12.59
C SER A 3 10.26 -7.47 -11.09
N GLN A 4 9.70 -6.40 -10.51
CA GLN A 4 9.76 -6.12 -9.06
C GLN A 4 8.81 -7.00 -8.24
N PHE A 5 8.06 -7.88 -8.91
CA PHE A 5 7.04 -8.73 -8.28
C PHE A 5 7.42 -10.20 -8.44
N ILE A 6 7.30 -10.94 -7.35
CA ILE A 6 7.25 -12.40 -7.37
C ILE A 6 5.81 -12.81 -7.13
N ILE A 7 5.31 -13.68 -7.99
CA ILE A 7 3.97 -14.26 -7.92
C ILE A 7 4.12 -15.70 -7.47
N PHE A 8 3.48 -16.05 -6.36
CA PHE A 8 3.35 -17.41 -5.89
C PHE A 8 1.93 -17.88 -6.13
N ASN A 9 1.78 -19.01 -6.83
CA ASN A 9 0.50 -19.66 -7.07
C ASN A 9 0.25 -20.76 -6.05
N ASN A 10 -1.01 -21.11 -5.86
CA ASN A 10 -1.46 -22.18 -4.96
C ASN A 10 -1.02 -21.98 -3.50
N VAL A 11 -0.88 -20.74 -3.04
CA VAL A 11 -0.55 -20.44 -1.64
C VAL A 11 -1.80 -20.64 -0.78
N PRO A 12 -1.83 -21.61 0.15
CA PRO A 12 -2.98 -21.88 0.99
C PRO A 12 -3.30 -20.68 1.89
N THR A 13 -4.58 -20.45 2.19
CA THR A 13 -5.01 -19.32 3.03
C THR A 13 -4.41 -19.43 4.44
N GLU A 14 -4.22 -20.65 4.95
CA GLU A 14 -3.63 -20.91 6.27
C GLU A 14 -2.16 -20.49 6.34
N ALA A 15 -1.46 -20.42 5.20
CA ALA A 15 -0.09 -19.94 5.12
C ALA A 15 -0.01 -18.40 5.20
N ILE A 16 -1.13 -17.69 4.99
CA ILE A 16 -1.26 -16.23 5.09
C ILE A 16 -1.96 -15.88 6.41
N ASP A 17 -1.47 -16.42 7.53
CA ASP A 17 -1.88 -16.00 8.86
C ASP A 17 -1.12 -14.73 9.30
N SER A 18 -1.59 -14.11 10.40
CA SER A 18 -1.01 -12.84 10.88
C SER A 18 0.49 -12.96 11.18
N ARG A 19 0.97 -14.11 11.67
CA ARG A 19 2.38 -14.34 12.01
C ARG A 19 3.26 -14.45 10.76
N ASN A 20 2.77 -15.14 9.73
CA ASN A 20 3.49 -15.29 8.46
C ASN A 20 3.50 -13.96 7.67
N THR A 21 2.41 -13.18 7.73
CA THR A 21 2.39 -11.85 7.12
C THR A 21 3.31 -10.86 7.80
N GLU A 22 3.64 -11.01 9.09
CA GLU A 22 4.65 -10.17 9.75
C GLU A 22 6.05 -10.45 9.18
N ALA A 23 6.41 -11.73 8.99
CA ALA A 23 7.72 -12.13 8.46
C ALA A 23 7.99 -11.58 7.06
N ILE A 24 6.97 -11.55 6.20
CA ILE A 24 7.06 -10.97 4.84
C ILE A 24 6.47 -9.57 4.76
N GLY A 25 6.09 -8.93 5.87
CA GLY A 25 5.21 -7.75 5.85
C GLY A 25 5.76 -6.56 5.08
N HIS A 26 7.08 -6.42 5.06
CA HIS A 26 7.75 -5.40 4.28
C HIS A 26 7.77 -5.68 2.76
N LEU A 27 7.63 -6.94 2.35
CA LEU A 27 7.60 -7.43 0.96
C LEU A 27 6.17 -7.75 0.49
N PHE A 28 5.22 -7.91 1.41
CA PHE A 28 3.84 -8.22 1.08
C PHE A 28 3.23 -7.12 0.21
N SER A 29 2.57 -7.51 -0.88
CA SER A 29 1.84 -6.58 -1.74
C SER A 29 0.36 -6.90 -1.76
N SER A 30 -0.02 -8.15 -2.06
CA SER A 30 -1.42 -8.57 -2.02
C SER A 30 -1.55 -10.09 -1.98
N TYR A 31 -2.70 -10.56 -1.49
CA TYR A 31 -3.11 -11.95 -1.57
C TYR A 31 -4.55 -12.03 -2.11
N HIS A 32 -4.79 -12.95 -3.05
CA HIS A 32 -6.10 -13.20 -3.62
C HIS A 32 -6.60 -14.59 -3.17
N PRO A 33 -7.46 -14.69 -2.13
CA PRO A 33 -7.82 -15.97 -1.51
C PRO A 33 -8.47 -16.96 -2.49
N SER A 34 -9.44 -16.50 -3.30
CA SER A 34 -10.16 -17.38 -4.23
C SER A 34 -9.28 -17.98 -5.32
N LEU A 35 -8.19 -17.29 -5.69
CA LEU A 35 -7.23 -17.74 -6.69
C LEU A 35 -5.99 -18.39 -6.05
N LYS A 36 -5.86 -18.31 -4.73
CA LYS A 36 -4.67 -18.73 -3.97
C LYS A 36 -3.37 -18.13 -4.52
N ILE A 37 -3.42 -16.85 -4.92
CA ILE A 37 -2.28 -16.13 -5.48
C ILE A 37 -1.73 -15.16 -4.43
N LEU A 38 -0.46 -15.31 -4.06
CA LEU A 38 0.29 -14.34 -3.28
C LEU A 38 1.21 -13.54 -4.20
N ILE A 39 1.15 -12.22 -4.08
CA ILE A 39 2.04 -11.30 -4.77
C ILE A 39 2.90 -10.60 -3.72
N ILE A 40 4.21 -10.76 -3.84
CA ILE A 40 5.18 -9.98 -3.07
C ILE A 40 5.89 -8.97 -3.98
N LYS A 41 6.11 -7.77 -3.46
CA LYS A 41 6.86 -6.68 -4.09
C LYS A 41 8.27 -6.71 -3.50
N LEU A 42 9.23 -7.16 -4.30
CA LEU A 42 10.64 -7.13 -3.96
C LEU A 42 11.11 -5.67 -3.89
N ARG A 43 11.49 -5.20 -2.70
CA ARG A 43 12.07 -3.87 -2.52
C ARG A 43 13.54 -3.87 -2.97
N PHE A 44 13.78 -3.75 -4.27
CA PHE A 44 15.13 -3.58 -4.79
C PHE A 44 15.50 -2.14 -5.14
N VAL A 45 14.62 -1.15 -4.88
CA VAL A 45 14.79 0.19 -5.43
C VAL A 45 14.77 1.22 -4.32
N ARG A 46 15.95 1.48 -3.71
CA ARG A 46 16.21 2.66 -2.84
C ARG A 46 15.53 3.95 -3.36
N PRO A 47 15.53 4.25 -4.68
CA PRO A 47 14.82 5.42 -5.21
C PRO A 47 13.34 5.49 -4.83
N HIS A 48 12.62 4.37 -4.78
CA HIS A 48 11.17 4.36 -4.48
C HIS A 48 10.90 4.74 -3.02
N GLU A 49 11.68 4.18 -2.09
CA GLU A 49 11.59 4.52 -0.66
C GLU A 49 12.06 5.96 -0.38
N VAL A 50 13.10 6.42 -1.09
CA VAL A 50 13.55 7.82 -1.00
C VAL A 50 12.44 8.75 -1.49
N LEU A 51 11.83 8.48 -2.64
CA LEU A 51 10.74 9.31 -3.18
C LEU A 51 9.54 9.36 -2.24
N ALA A 52 9.15 8.23 -1.64
CA ALA A 52 8.10 8.19 -0.63
C ALA A 52 8.41 9.13 0.55
N ARG A 53 9.64 9.08 1.06
CA ARG A 53 10.07 9.93 2.17
C ARG A 53 10.15 11.41 1.80
N GLU A 54 10.69 11.73 0.63
CA GLU A 54 10.74 13.13 0.14
C GLU A 54 9.32 13.69 -0.04
N PHE A 55 8.38 12.86 -0.52
CA PHE A 55 6.99 13.27 -0.64
C PHE A 55 6.34 13.53 0.72
N ASP A 56 6.59 12.69 1.73
CA ASP A 56 6.12 12.91 3.11
C ASP A 56 6.62 14.25 3.67
N ILE A 57 7.91 14.55 3.47
CA ILE A 57 8.54 15.80 3.91
C ILE A 57 7.87 17.02 3.27
N LEU A 58 7.37 16.90 2.03
CA LEU A 58 6.70 17.99 1.31
C LEU A 58 5.21 18.10 1.65
N LEU A 59 4.49 16.98 1.71
CA LEU A 59 3.04 16.97 1.87
C LEU A 59 2.62 17.27 3.31
N VAL A 60 3.18 16.56 4.29
CA VAL A 60 2.67 16.58 5.67
C VAL A 60 2.71 17.99 6.29
N PRO A 61 3.79 18.78 6.16
CA PRO A 61 3.82 20.13 6.71
C PRO A 61 2.77 21.05 6.07
N LYS A 62 2.52 20.92 4.77
CA LYS A 62 1.50 21.70 4.07
C LYS A 62 0.09 21.28 4.45
N ALA A 63 -0.17 19.98 4.52
CA ALA A 63 -1.48 19.47 4.91
C ALA A 63 -1.86 19.90 6.33
N ARG A 64 -0.87 19.94 7.24
CA ARG A 64 -1.03 20.43 8.62
C ARG A 64 -1.34 21.92 8.75
N GLN A 65 -1.18 22.72 7.69
CA GLN A 65 -1.64 24.11 7.67
C GLN A 65 -3.17 24.21 7.47
N ILE A 66 -3.81 23.13 7.02
CA ILE A 66 -5.24 23.07 6.70
C ILE A 66 -6.00 22.28 7.76
N ALA A 67 -5.47 21.14 8.19
CA ALA A 67 -6.07 20.28 9.19
C ALA A 67 -5.01 19.39 9.89
N ASP A 68 -5.32 18.89 11.08
CA ASP A 68 -4.49 17.87 11.71
C ASP A 68 -4.54 16.56 10.91
N ILE A 69 -3.36 16.10 10.49
CA ILE A 69 -3.18 14.95 9.59
C ILE A 69 -2.25 13.94 10.25
N ILE A 70 -2.66 12.68 10.15
CA ILE A 70 -1.91 11.49 10.56
C ILE A 70 -1.33 10.83 9.30
N ALA A 71 -0.01 10.65 9.27
CA ALA A 71 0.65 9.81 8.28
C ALA A 71 0.57 8.34 8.73
N LEU A 72 -0.14 7.52 7.97
CA LEU A 72 -0.36 6.10 8.23
C LEU A 72 0.72 5.21 7.60
N GLY A 73 1.58 5.78 6.75
CA GLY A 73 2.63 5.05 6.03
C GLY A 73 2.04 3.93 5.17
N ARG A 74 2.58 2.73 5.29
CA ARG A 74 2.24 1.55 4.46
C ARG A 74 1.22 0.61 5.10
N THR A 75 0.40 1.14 6.02
CA THR A 75 -0.56 0.32 6.76
C THR A 75 -1.48 -0.44 5.78
N THR A 76 -1.57 -1.76 5.95
CA THR A 76 -2.44 -2.60 5.13
C THR A 76 -3.89 -2.39 5.55
N VAL A 77 -4.71 -1.95 4.62
CA VAL A 77 -6.17 -1.88 4.78
C VAL A 77 -6.77 -3.20 4.33
N LYS A 78 -7.59 -3.81 5.18
CA LYS A 78 -8.27 -5.07 4.90
C LYS A 78 -9.74 -4.77 4.56
N GLY A 79 -10.11 -4.91 3.30
CA GLY A 79 -11.51 -4.88 2.85
C GLY A 79 -12.12 -6.27 2.76
N ILE A 80 -13.42 -6.32 2.45
CA ILE A 80 -14.19 -7.59 2.32
C ILE A 80 -13.65 -8.45 1.18
N THR A 81 -13.35 -7.82 0.04
CA THR A 81 -12.92 -8.51 -1.19
C THR A 81 -11.41 -8.44 -1.44
N ARG A 82 -10.74 -7.42 -0.88
CA ARG A 82 -9.32 -7.17 -1.12
C ARG A 82 -8.65 -6.53 0.08
N SER A 83 -7.40 -6.92 0.34
CA SER A 83 -6.48 -6.18 1.20
C SER A 83 -5.49 -5.40 0.35
N LYS A 84 -5.19 -4.15 0.72
CA LYS A 84 -4.27 -3.27 0.01
C LYS A 84 -3.30 -2.60 0.96
N ALA A 85 -2.05 -2.45 0.54
CA ALA A 85 -1.03 -1.71 1.24
C ALA A 85 -0.47 -0.63 0.30
N PRO A 86 -0.78 0.66 0.52
CA PRO A 86 -0.27 1.73 -0.32
C PRO A 86 1.21 1.98 -0.05
N ASP A 87 1.90 2.69 -0.95
CA ASP A 87 3.28 3.12 -0.72
C ASP A 87 3.35 4.20 0.39
N CYS A 88 2.40 5.15 0.42
CA CYS A 88 2.10 5.99 1.59
C CYS A 88 0.58 6.21 1.74
N ALA A 89 0.13 6.49 2.97
CA ALA A 89 -1.25 6.81 3.28
C ALA A 89 -1.38 7.91 4.34
N TYR A 90 -2.44 8.70 4.24
CA TYR A 90 -2.73 9.83 5.11
C TYR A 90 -4.21 9.91 5.43
N GLN A 91 -4.53 10.41 6.61
CA GLN A 91 -5.90 10.74 6.99
C GLN A 91 -5.95 11.95 7.93
N PRO A 92 -7.06 12.71 7.92
CA PRO A 92 -7.35 13.65 9.00
C PRO A 92 -7.42 12.93 10.34
N GLU A 93 -6.99 13.62 11.40
CA GLU A 93 -7.17 13.13 12.77
C GLU A 93 -8.66 13.05 13.13
N SER A 94 -9.44 14.04 12.69
CA SER A 94 -10.89 14.05 12.79
C SER A 94 -11.54 13.72 11.45
N LEU A 95 -12.19 12.57 11.37
CA LEU A 95 -12.94 12.13 10.19
C LEU A 95 -14.38 12.63 10.25
N SER A 96 -14.95 12.99 9.10
CA SER A 96 -16.36 13.37 9.00
C SER A 96 -17.30 12.23 9.41
N ALA A 97 -18.47 12.60 9.92
CA ALA A 97 -19.48 11.63 10.32
C ALA A 97 -19.90 10.72 9.13
N GLY A 98 -20.02 9.42 9.38
CA GLY A 98 -20.40 8.42 8.38
C GLY A 98 -19.22 7.86 7.56
N ARG A 99 -17.99 8.35 7.77
CA ARG A 99 -16.80 7.87 7.06
C ARG A 99 -16.20 6.65 7.75
N ASP A 100 -15.93 5.58 6.99
CA ASP A 100 -15.28 4.36 7.50
C ASP A 100 -13.82 4.64 7.89
N LYS A 101 -13.49 4.45 9.17
CA LYS A 101 -12.16 4.71 9.74
C LYS A 101 -11.07 3.76 9.23
N ASN A 102 -11.44 2.64 8.62
CA ASN A 102 -10.47 1.64 8.16
C ASN A 102 -9.71 2.07 6.90
N TRP A 103 -10.30 2.94 6.07
CA TRP A 103 -9.65 3.40 4.85
C TRP A 103 -8.79 4.64 5.12
N PRO A 104 -7.71 4.90 4.39
CA PRO A 104 -7.05 6.20 4.38
C PRO A 104 -7.85 7.21 3.56
N SER A 105 -7.67 8.51 3.81
CA SER A 105 -8.33 9.56 3.02
C SER A 105 -7.55 9.90 1.76
N VAL A 106 -6.22 9.76 1.83
CA VAL A 106 -5.31 9.97 0.71
C VAL A 106 -4.31 8.82 0.69
N VAL A 107 -4.02 8.31 -0.51
CA VAL A 107 -2.96 7.31 -0.76
C VAL A 107 -2.01 7.83 -1.82
N LEU A 108 -0.75 7.43 -1.70
CA LEU A 108 0.29 7.66 -2.70
C LEU A 108 0.79 6.29 -3.18
N GLU A 109 0.88 6.14 -4.50
CA GLU A 109 1.50 5.00 -5.16
C GLU A 109 2.59 5.52 -6.10
N ILE A 110 3.81 5.02 -5.96
CA ILE A 110 4.97 5.48 -6.73
C ILE A 110 5.37 4.37 -7.71
N SER A 111 5.57 4.73 -8.99
CA SER A 111 6.03 3.80 -10.01
C SER A 111 6.94 4.45 -11.04
N LEU A 112 7.63 3.63 -11.83
CA LEU A 112 8.48 4.06 -12.94
C LEU A 112 7.63 4.17 -14.22
N SER A 113 7.80 5.26 -14.96
CA SER A 113 6.90 5.75 -16.01
C SER A 113 6.72 4.81 -17.21
N GLU A 114 7.72 3.99 -17.54
CA GLU A 114 7.73 3.25 -18.82
C GLU A 114 7.05 1.87 -18.76
N SER A 115 6.80 1.33 -17.57
CA SER A 115 6.16 0.01 -17.38
C SER A 115 5.04 0.00 -16.34
N GLY A 116 4.78 1.15 -15.68
CA GLY A 116 3.93 1.23 -14.49
C GLY A 116 2.52 1.75 -14.69
N ARG A 117 2.15 2.39 -15.82
CA ARG A 117 0.89 3.15 -15.92
C ARG A 117 -0.38 2.33 -15.67
N ALA A 118 -0.59 1.26 -16.43
CA ALA A 118 -1.76 0.39 -16.25
C ALA A 118 -1.78 -0.29 -14.86
N LYS A 119 -0.60 -0.48 -14.25
CA LYS A 119 -0.48 -1.01 -12.89
C LYS A 119 -0.84 0.04 -11.84
N LEU A 120 -0.35 1.27 -11.99
CA LEU A 120 -0.71 2.41 -11.15
C LEU A 120 -2.21 2.65 -11.17
N GLU A 121 -2.83 2.62 -12.35
CA GLU A 121 -4.29 2.75 -12.47
C GLU A 121 -5.00 1.68 -11.64
N ARG A 122 -4.61 0.40 -11.75
CA ARG A 122 -5.18 -0.68 -10.93
C ARG A 122 -4.89 -0.58 -9.44
N ASP A 123 -3.69 -0.13 -9.07
CA ASP A 123 -3.30 0.03 -7.67
C ASP A 123 -4.09 1.19 -7.03
N CYS A 124 -4.35 2.27 -7.78
CA CYS A 124 -5.21 3.39 -7.42
C CYS A 124 -6.72 3.12 -7.52
N HIS A 125 -7.17 1.98 -8.05
CA HIS A 125 -8.60 1.59 -8.02
C HIS A 125 -8.92 0.89 -6.70
N TRP A 126 -9.33 1.66 -5.68
CA TRP A 126 -9.60 1.22 -4.30
C TRP A 126 -11.04 0.77 -4.09
#